data_AF-A0A1F5GPR5-F1
#
_entry.id   AF-A0A1F5GPR5-F1
#
_cell.length_a   1.000
_cell.length_b   1.000
_cell.length_c   1.000
_cell.angle_alpha   90.00
_cell.angle_beta   90.00
_cell.angle_gamma   90.00
#
_symmetry.space_group_name_H-M   'P 1'
#
loop_
_entity.id
_entity.type
_entity.pdbx_description
1 polymer ?
#
loop_
_entity_poly.entity_id
_entity_poly.type
_entity_poly.pdbx_seq_one_letter_code
_entity_poly.pdbx_strand_id
1 'polypeptide(L)'
;MIDKFSGFSQDPYEAWFPYPEELSEWWYKLTGSEQKVLDYILRHTLGFQKTSDAISYRQFIKGVRNCDNGCGIRSTRTLSNAIKGLINKGYVTKIGERTSGKPIKYCLVYKTEEKEDKGLSKIKSRSVKSKKVRSLETKDTINNNSINNSQYIYTEKDKKITKNLPSKYSSINEITEEDLVEIAEKYHVPLGFVKLKLETLKNYCEAKGRRYKNYKSALRNFVLTDMQRQVERRQGDPTKRGIDARHIS
;
A
#
# COMPACT_ATOMS: atom_id res chain seq x y z
N MET A 1 -8.73 3.14 41.88
CA MET A 1 -10.11 3.60 41.64
C MET A 1 -10.70 2.76 40.51
N ILE A 2 -12.02 2.76 40.32
CA ILE A 2 -12.64 2.23 39.10
C ILE A 2 -12.91 3.43 38.21
N ASP A 3 -12.39 3.42 36.98
CA ASP A 3 -12.63 4.50 36.02
C ASP A 3 -14.10 4.44 35.57
N LYS A 4 -14.90 5.42 36.00
CA LYS A 4 -16.32 5.48 35.68
C LYS A 4 -16.51 6.09 34.29
N PHE A 5 -17.30 5.42 33.45
CA PHE A 5 -17.70 5.98 32.15
C PHE A 5 -18.50 7.28 32.34
N SER A 6 -18.15 8.31 31.59
CA SER A 6 -18.70 9.67 31.67
C SER A 6 -20.10 9.82 31.06
N GLY A 7 -20.52 8.87 30.22
CA GLY A 7 -21.63 9.06 29.28
C GLY A 7 -21.10 9.39 27.87
N PHE A 8 -22.02 9.38 26.90
CA PHE A 8 -21.80 9.84 25.53
C PHE A 8 -22.12 11.34 25.42
N SER A 9 -21.63 12.02 24.38
CA SER A 9 -22.13 13.37 24.08
C SER A 9 -23.58 13.30 23.60
N GLN A 10 -24.31 14.40 23.81
CA GLN A 10 -25.67 14.58 23.31
C GLN A 10 -25.69 15.06 21.84
N ASP A 11 -24.59 15.66 21.36
CA ASP A 11 -24.39 15.93 19.93
C ASP A 11 -23.80 14.68 19.24
N PRO A 12 -24.52 14.05 18.28
CA PRO A 12 -24.02 12.86 17.59
C PRO A 12 -22.85 13.15 16.63
N TYR A 13 -22.56 14.41 16.31
CA TYR A 13 -21.51 14.82 15.38
C TYR A 13 -20.20 15.25 16.07
N GLU A 14 -20.25 15.71 17.31
CA GLU A 14 -19.08 16.21 18.08
C GLU A 14 -17.97 15.16 18.23
N ALA A 15 -18.34 13.89 18.44
CA ALA A 15 -17.42 12.78 18.69
C ALA A 15 -17.64 11.59 17.72
N TRP A 16 -18.07 11.87 16.49
CA TRP A 16 -18.44 10.84 15.52
C TRP A 16 -17.25 10.04 14.96
N PHE A 17 -17.50 8.78 14.61
CA PHE A 17 -16.56 7.91 13.91
C PHE A 17 -17.28 7.09 12.81
N PRO A 18 -16.78 7.07 11.55
CA PRO A 18 -17.37 6.27 10.47
C PRO A 18 -17.14 4.77 10.68
N TYR A 19 -18.14 4.08 11.21
CA TYR A 19 -18.15 2.62 11.35
C TYR A 19 -18.69 1.97 10.04
N PRO A 20 -17.94 1.06 9.38
CA PRO A 20 -18.40 0.41 8.16
C PRO A 20 -19.69 -0.40 8.35
N GLU A 21 -20.66 -0.20 7.47
CA GLU A 21 -21.96 -0.87 7.51
C GLU A 21 -21.82 -2.40 7.36
N GLU A 22 -20.87 -2.88 6.54
CA GLU A 22 -20.61 -4.32 6.39
C GLU A 22 -20.29 -5.03 7.70
N LEU A 23 -19.73 -4.33 8.69
CA LEU A 23 -19.39 -4.96 9.96
C LEU A 23 -20.63 -5.27 10.79
N SER A 24 -21.79 -4.69 10.49
CA SER A 24 -23.07 -5.10 11.09
C SER A 24 -23.46 -6.52 10.66
N GLU A 25 -23.37 -6.84 9.36
CA GLU A 25 -23.63 -8.17 8.81
C GLU A 25 -22.65 -9.21 9.36
N TRP A 26 -21.36 -8.84 9.45
CA TRP A 26 -20.26 -9.79 9.71
C TRP A 26 -19.83 -9.89 11.17
N TRP A 27 -20.39 -9.08 12.08
CA TRP A 27 -20.03 -8.99 13.50
C TRP A 27 -19.97 -10.36 14.19
N TYR A 28 -20.99 -11.19 13.97
CA TYR A 28 -21.18 -12.49 14.63
C TYR A 28 -20.11 -13.54 14.27
N LYS A 29 -19.27 -13.29 13.25
CA LYS A 29 -18.11 -14.13 12.91
C LYS A 29 -16.85 -13.77 13.72
N LEU A 30 -16.84 -12.66 14.46
CA LEU A 30 -15.69 -12.18 15.23
C LEU A 30 -15.79 -12.59 16.69
N THR A 31 -14.68 -13.06 17.26
CA THR A 31 -14.54 -13.12 18.72
C THR A 31 -14.39 -11.71 19.29
N GLY A 32 -14.82 -11.47 20.53
CA GLY A 32 -14.67 -10.17 21.20
C GLY A 32 -13.20 -9.70 21.41
N SER A 33 -12.20 -10.53 21.09
CA SER A 33 -10.80 -10.09 20.97
C SER A 33 -10.42 -9.68 19.55
N GLU A 34 -10.91 -10.36 18.52
CA GLU A 34 -10.76 -9.93 17.13
C GLU A 34 -11.48 -8.60 16.88
N GLN A 35 -12.73 -8.48 17.34
CA GLN A 35 -13.52 -7.25 17.21
C GLN A 35 -12.78 -6.05 17.81
N LYS A 36 -12.32 -6.12 19.06
CA LYS A 36 -11.56 -5.03 19.71
C LYS A 36 -10.27 -4.65 18.98
N VAL A 37 -9.63 -5.58 18.28
CA VAL A 37 -8.45 -5.31 17.43
C VAL A 37 -8.86 -4.66 16.12
N LEU A 38 -9.98 -5.09 15.53
CA LEU A 38 -10.52 -4.50 14.30
C LEU A 38 -11.00 -3.08 14.55
N ASP A 39 -11.79 -2.84 15.60
CA ASP A 39 -12.25 -1.51 16.05
C ASP A 39 -11.08 -0.57 16.35
N TYR A 40 -9.95 -1.11 16.83
CA TYR A 40 -8.71 -0.36 16.99
C TYR A 40 -8.10 0.04 15.64
N ILE A 41 -7.96 -0.91 14.72
CA ILE A 41 -7.41 -0.64 13.38
C ILE A 41 -8.29 0.38 12.65
N LEU A 42 -9.62 0.20 12.67
CA LEU A 42 -10.61 1.08 12.04
C LEU A 42 -10.49 2.54 12.53
N ARG A 43 -10.36 2.77 13.84
CA ARG A 43 -10.12 4.12 14.39
C ARG A 43 -8.79 4.72 13.94
N HIS A 44 -7.75 3.91 13.79
CA HIS A 44 -6.43 4.37 13.33
C HIS A 44 -6.31 4.51 11.80
N THR A 45 -7.22 3.90 11.03
CA THR A 45 -7.30 4.03 9.57
C THR A 45 -8.39 5.02 9.15
N LEU A 46 -9.67 4.62 9.18
CA LEU A 46 -10.81 5.42 8.72
C LEU A 46 -10.99 6.71 9.51
N GLY A 47 -10.72 6.67 10.82
CA GLY A 47 -10.80 7.83 11.71
C GLY A 47 -9.77 8.92 11.40
N PHE A 48 -8.75 8.59 10.60
CA PHE A 48 -7.78 9.54 10.04
C PHE A 48 -7.82 9.57 8.50
N GLN A 49 -8.94 9.15 7.90
CA GLN A 49 -9.18 9.11 6.44
C GLN A 49 -8.11 8.33 5.65
N LYS A 50 -7.59 7.24 6.23
CA LYS A 50 -6.57 6.36 5.63
C LYS A 50 -7.14 4.96 5.38
N THR A 51 -6.61 4.28 4.38
CA THR A 51 -6.85 2.83 4.14
C THR A 51 -5.97 1.93 5.02
N SER A 52 -4.93 2.49 5.66
CA SER A 52 -3.88 1.73 6.34
C SER A 52 -3.03 2.57 7.28
N ASP A 53 -2.54 1.97 8.38
CA ASP A 53 -1.71 2.64 9.40
C ASP A 53 -0.60 1.72 9.97
N ALA A 54 0.45 2.33 10.54
CA ALA A 54 1.63 1.66 11.09
C ALA A 54 1.54 1.47 12.61
N ILE A 55 0.91 0.36 13.03
CA ILE A 55 0.59 0.10 14.43
C ILE A 55 1.59 -0.91 15.05
N SER A 56 2.16 -0.56 16.21
CA SER A 56 2.99 -1.48 17.00
C SER A 56 2.16 -2.27 18.03
N TYR A 57 2.67 -3.43 18.47
CA TYR A 57 2.06 -4.18 19.58
C TYR A 57 1.97 -3.35 20.88
N ARG A 58 2.83 -2.33 21.06
CA ARG A 58 2.74 -1.41 22.20
C ARG A 58 1.50 -0.51 22.10
N GLN A 59 1.15 -0.01 20.91
CA GLN A 59 -0.03 0.83 20.70
C GLN A 59 -1.32 0.03 20.95
N PHE A 60 -1.44 -1.19 20.40
CA PHE A 60 -2.59 -2.06 20.73
C PHE A 60 -2.79 -2.28 22.24
N ILE A 61 -1.71 -2.37 23.04
CA ILE A 61 -1.78 -2.71 24.48
C ILE A 61 -1.86 -1.47 25.40
N LYS A 62 -1.23 -0.35 25.01
CA LYS A 62 -1.07 0.87 25.85
C LYS A 62 -1.50 2.17 25.17
N GLY A 63 -1.98 2.10 23.94
CA GLY A 63 -2.40 3.23 23.12
C GLY A 63 -1.29 4.13 22.59
N VAL A 64 -1.71 5.18 21.87
CA VAL A 64 -0.91 6.35 21.50
C VAL A 64 -1.11 7.44 22.57
N ARG A 65 0.01 7.96 23.08
CA ARG A 65 0.02 9.02 24.11
C ARG A 65 -0.80 10.22 23.66
N ASN A 66 -1.71 10.66 24.52
CA ASN A 66 -2.65 11.77 24.30
C ASN A 66 -3.70 11.53 23.18
N CYS A 67 -3.89 10.29 22.71
CA CYS A 67 -4.92 9.96 21.72
C CYS A 67 -5.85 8.83 22.17
N ASP A 68 -5.30 7.73 22.72
CA ASP A 68 -6.08 6.55 23.07
C ASP A 68 -5.39 5.68 24.14
N ASN A 69 -6.14 4.74 24.72
CA ASN A 69 -5.69 3.81 25.77
C ASN A 69 -5.52 2.35 25.27
N GLY A 70 -5.36 2.14 23.96
CA GLY A 70 -5.23 0.81 23.34
C GLY A 70 -6.56 0.14 22.99
N CYS A 71 -6.53 -1.18 22.78
CA CYS A 71 -7.69 -2.01 22.47
C CYS A 71 -8.24 -2.81 23.68
N GLY A 72 -7.70 -2.56 24.88
CA GLY A 72 -8.08 -3.27 26.12
C GLY A 72 -7.57 -4.72 26.23
N ILE A 73 -6.79 -5.21 25.27
CA ILE A 73 -6.17 -6.54 25.34
C ILE A 73 -4.82 -6.47 26.06
N ARG A 74 -4.74 -7.05 27.26
CA ARG A 74 -3.50 -7.09 28.07
C ARG A 74 -2.49 -8.16 27.62
N SER A 75 -2.96 -9.25 27.02
CA SER A 75 -2.14 -10.40 26.63
C SER A 75 -1.60 -10.27 25.21
N THR A 76 -0.27 -10.27 25.06
CA THR A 76 0.43 -10.29 23.76
C THR A 76 0.09 -11.54 22.93
N ARG A 77 -0.17 -12.68 23.59
CA ARG A 77 -0.60 -13.93 22.93
C ARG A 77 -2.02 -13.80 22.38
N THR A 78 -2.94 -13.23 23.16
CA THR A 78 -4.33 -12.99 22.74
C THR A 78 -4.39 -11.99 21.59
N LEU A 79 -3.63 -10.88 21.68
CA LEU A 79 -3.47 -9.91 20.60
C LEU A 79 -2.91 -10.56 19.33
N SER A 80 -1.86 -11.37 19.45
CA SER A 80 -1.27 -12.06 18.28
C SER A 80 -2.25 -13.04 17.63
N ASN A 81 -3.05 -13.74 18.41
CA ASN A 81 -4.07 -14.65 17.89
C ASN A 81 -5.24 -13.89 17.24
N ALA A 82 -5.71 -12.79 17.83
CA ALA A 82 -6.74 -11.93 17.25
C ALA A 82 -6.30 -11.33 15.90
N ILE A 83 -5.08 -10.81 15.81
CA ILE A 83 -4.51 -10.29 14.56
C ILE A 83 -4.43 -11.41 13.49
N LYS A 84 -4.02 -12.62 13.86
CA LYS A 84 -4.02 -13.77 12.93
C LYS A 84 -5.44 -14.15 12.48
N GLY A 85 -6.41 -14.13 13.39
CA GLY A 85 -7.82 -14.43 13.10
C GLY A 85 -8.40 -13.46 12.06
N LEU A 86 -8.23 -12.15 12.27
CA LEU A 86 -8.65 -11.12 11.32
C LEU A 86 -8.00 -11.25 9.93
N ILE A 87 -6.71 -11.62 9.89
CA ILE A 87 -6.00 -11.86 8.62
C ILE A 87 -6.53 -13.12 7.93
N ASN A 88 -6.69 -14.23 8.67
CA ASN A 88 -7.18 -15.50 8.11
C ASN A 88 -8.65 -15.41 7.64
N LYS A 89 -9.44 -14.52 8.24
CA LYS A 89 -10.83 -14.23 7.85
C LYS A 89 -10.96 -13.14 6.78
N GLY A 90 -9.85 -12.50 6.37
CA GLY A 90 -9.83 -11.53 5.27
C GLY A 90 -10.26 -10.10 5.59
N TYR A 91 -10.44 -9.70 6.87
CA TYR A 91 -10.80 -8.31 7.22
C TYR A 91 -9.60 -7.34 7.10
N VAL A 92 -8.39 -7.84 7.36
CA VAL A 92 -7.17 -7.04 7.50
C VAL A 92 -6.01 -7.75 6.83
N THR A 93 -5.19 -7.02 6.07
CA THR A 93 -3.87 -7.49 5.63
C THR A 93 -2.75 -6.78 6.41
N LYS A 94 -1.56 -7.39 6.44
CA LYS A 94 -0.35 -6.79 7.04
C LYS A 94 0.72 -6.64 5.95
N ILE A 95 1.44 -5.52 5.98
CA ILE A 95 2.57 -5.25 5.10
C ILE A 95 3.85 -5.23 5.92
N GLY A 96 4.81 -6.06 5.51
CA GLY A 96 6.12 -6.22 6.16
C GLY A 96 6.18 -7.29 7.25
N GLU A 97 7.40 -7.61 7.65
CA GLU A 97 7.70 -8.60 8.69
C GLU A 97 7.99 -7.94 10.06
N ARG A 98 7.81 -8.69 11.15
CA ARG A 98 7.97 -8.20 12.52
C ARG A 98 9.45 -8.03 12.90
N THR A 99 10.06 -6.97 12.39
CA THR A 99 11.39 -6.50 12.81
C THR A 99 11.32 -5.91 14.22
N SER A 100 12.35 -6.15 15.05
CA SER A 100 12.43 -5.54 16.37
C SER A 100 12.37 -4.00 16.31
N GLY A 101 11.65 -3.39 17.25
CA GLY A 101 11.49 -1.93 17.35
C GLY A 101 10.62 -1.25 16.27
N LYS A 102 10.14 -1.96 15.23
CA LYS A 102 9.33 -1.35 14.17
C LYS A 102 7.83 -1.67 14.31
N PRO A 103 6.93 -0.69 14.03
CA PRO A 103 5.51 -0.98 13.84
C PRO A 103 5.29 -1.83 12.59
N ILE A 104 4.16 -2.54 12.53
CA ILE A 104 3.71 -3.27 11.35
C ILE A 104 2.63 -2.42 10.67
N LYS A 105 2.65 -2.30 9.35
CA LYS A 105 1.58 -1.63 8.62
C LYS A 105 0.40 -2.58 8.45
N TYR A 106 -0.78 -2.19 8.92
CA TYR A 106 -2.03 -2.91 8.72
C TYR A 106 -2.90 -2.15 7.72
N CYS A 107 -3.59 -2.89 6.86
CA CYS A 107 -4.45 -2.37 5.80
C CYS A 107 -5.82 -3.03 5.92
N LEU A 108 -6.89 -2.26 5.78
CA LEU A 108 -8.22 -2.82 5.62
C LEU A 108 -8.33 -3.52 4.26
N VAL A 109 -9.12 -4.58 4.19
CA VAL A 109 -9.51 -5.20 2.93
C VAL A 109 -10.84 -4.59 2.49
N TYR A 110 -10.87 -4.07 1.27
CA TYR A 110 -12.05 -3.51 0.64
C TYR A 110 -12.59 -4.50 -0.39
N LYS A 111 -13.90 -4.47 -0.65
CA LYS A 111 -14.50 -5.16 -1.80
C LYS A 111 -13.85 -4.60 -3.08
N THR A 112 -13.24 -5.45 -3.88
CA THR A 112 -12.87 -5.07 -5.25
C THR A 112 -14.14 -5.11 -6.09
N GLU A 113 -14.43 -4.05 -6.83
CA GLU A 113 -15.41 -4.12 -7.91
C GLU A 113 -14.83 -5.04 -9.01
N GLU A 114 -15.27 -6.30 -9.01
CA GLU A 114 -15.13 -7.16 -10.17
C GLU A 114 -15.99 -6.58 -11.29
N LYS A 115 -15.37 -5.85 -12.21
CA LYS A 115 -15.99 -5.57 -13.51
C LYS A 115 -16.24 -6.92 -14.16
N GLU A 116 -17.51 -7.28 -14.33
CA GLU A 116 -17.88 -8.47 -15.08
C GLU A 116 -17.36 -8.35 -16.51
N ASP A 117 -16.27 -9.04 -16.84
CA ASP A 117 -15.80 -9.23 -18.22
C ASP A 117 -16.79 -10.13 -18.97
N LYS A 118 -17.95 -9.55 -19.31
CA LYS A 118 -19.06 -10.15 -20.06
C LYS A 118 -18.70 -10.33 -21.55
N GLY A 119 -17.64 -11.09 -21.79
CA GLY A 119 -17.42 -11.79 -23.06
C GLY A 119 -15.97 -11.85 -23.54
N LEU A 120 -15.28 -12.96 -23.25
CA LEU A 120 -14.77 -13.85 -24.32
C LEU A 120 -14.33 -15.24 -23.81
N SER A 121 -15.27 -16.19 -23.69
CA SER A 121 -14.94 -17.59 -23.34
C SER A 121 -15.82 -18.67 -24.00
N LYS A 122 -16.50 -18.34 -25.11
CA LYS A 122 -17.21 -19.33 -25.96
C LYS A 122 -16.98 -19.11 -27.46
N ILE A 123 -15.73 -19.28 -27.91
CA ILE A 123 -15.45 -19.70 -29.28
C ILE A 123 -15.01 -21.17 -29.23
N LYS A 124 -15.97 -22.09 -29.43
CA LYS A 124 -15.64 -23.48 -29.77
C LYS A 124 -15.01 -23.49 -31.17
N SER A 125 -14.11 -24.44 -31.40
CA SER A 125 -13.43 -24.64 -32.68
C SER A 125 -14.41 -24.84 -33.85
N ARG A 126 -14.44 -23.88 -34.78
CA ARG A 126 -14.88 -24.12 -36.16
C ARG A 126 -14.22 -23.15 -37.14
N SER A 127 -13.75 -23.70 -38.24
CA SER A 127 -12.94 -23.01 -39.26
C SER A 127 -13.82 -22.48 -40.40
N VAL A 128 -13.75 -21.16 -40.64
CA VAL A 128 -14.29 -20.52 -41.87
C VAL A 128 -13.29 -19.46 -42.37
N LYS A 129 -13.28 -19.25 -43.69
CA LYS A 129 -12.29 -18.48 -44.44
C LYS A 129 -12.34 -16.97 -44.17
N SER A 130 -11.14 -16.38 -44.29
CA SER A 130 -10.80 -14.97 -44.45
C SER A 130 -11.78 -14.07 -45.21
N LYS A 131 -11.88 -12.81 -44.76
CA LYS A 131 -11.98 -11.63 -45.63
C LYS A 131 -11.32 -10.40 -44.99
N LYS A 132 -10.99 -9.43 -45.84
CA LYS A 132 -10.18 -8.22 -45.59
C LYS A 132 -11.07 -6.98 -45.73
N VAL A 133 -10.82 -5.89 -44.97
CA VAL A 133 -10.86 -4.46 -45.44
C VAL A 133 -10.85 -3.43 -44.28
N ARG A 134 -9.90 -2.47 -44.38
CA ARG A 134 -9.84 -1.05 -43.95
C ARG A 134 -10.47 -0.55 -42.63
N SER A 135 -9.57 -0.11 -41.76
CA SER A 135 -9.47 1.26 -41.17
C SER A 135 -10.46 2.36 -41.58
N LEU A 136 -10.86 3.18 -40.60
CA LEU A 136 -11.18 4.61 -40.74
C LEU A 136 -10.80 5.35 -39.43
N GLU A 137 -10.21 6.55 -39.53
CA GLU A 137 -9.93 7.45 -38.42
C GLU A 137 -10.87 8.68 -38.48
N THR A 138 -11.33 9.20 -37.34
CA THR A 138 -11.83 10.58 -37.17
C THR A 138 -11.66 11.07 -35.72
N LYS A 139 -11.83 12.38 -35.49
CA LYS A 139 -11.43 13.14 -34.28
C LYS A 139 -12.51 14.17 -33.88
N ASP A 140 -12.53 14.74 -32.68
CA ASP A 140 -11.57 14.59 -31.57
C ASP A 140 -12.21 13.85 -30.36
N THR A 141 -12.49 14.35 -29.13
CA THR A 141 -12.30 15.66 -28.49
C THR A 141 -12.01 15.48 -27.00
N ILE A 142 -11.05 16.25 -26.46
CA ILE A 142 -10.53 16.15 -25.09
C ILE A 142 -11.59 16.48 -24.01
N ASN A 143 -11.67 15.64 -22.96
CA ASN A 143 -11.78 16.14 -21.58
C ASN A 143 -11.09 15.18 -20.58
N ASN A 144 -10.51 15.73 -19.51
CA ASN A 144 -9.80 14.97 -18.48
C ASN A 144 -10.66 14.81 -17.21
N ASN A 145 -10.59 13.66 -16.55
CA ASN A 145 -10.28 13.62 -15.11
C ASN A 145 -10.06 12.22 -14.52
N SER A 146 -9.22 12.18 -13.49
CA SER A 146 -8.92 11.07 -12.56
C SER A 146 -8.29 9.79 -13.15
N ILE A 147 -7.09 9.46 -12.67
CA ILE A 147 -6.28 8.34 -13.17
C ILE A 147 -6.46 7.09 -12.30
N ASN A 148 -6.68 5.98 -13.00
CA ASN A 148 -6.53 4.58 -12.60
C ASN A 148 -5.71 4.32 -11.31
N ASN A 149 -6.38 3.82 -10.27
CA ASN A 149 -5.72 3.16 -9.13
C ASN A 149 -5.09 1.83 -9.61
N SER A 150 -3.76 1.79 -9.78
CA SER A 150 -3.09 0.68 -10.44
C SER A 150 -3.05 -0.59 -9.57
N GLN A 151 -3.99 -1.50 -9.81
CA GLN A 151 -4.06 -2.80 -9.13
C GLN A 151 -2.81 -3.65 -9.42
N TYR A 152 -2.14 -4.11 -8.35
CA TYR A 152 -1.12 -5.16 -8.46
C TYR A 152 -1.79 -6.53 -8.45
N ILE A 153 -2.00 -7.10 -9.63
CA ILE A 153 -2.51 -8.47 -9.77
C ILE A 153 -1.43 -9.46 -9.32
N TYR A 154 -1.74 -10.26 -8.30
CA TYR A 154 -1.00 -11.48 -7.94
C TYR A 154 -1.90 -12.69 -8.23
N THR A 155 -1.56 -13.50 -9.23
CA THR A 155 -2.28 -14.75 -9.52
C THR A 155 -1.69 -15.92 -8.71
N GLU A 156 -2.53 -16.72 -8.07
CA GLU A 156 -2.11 -17.77 -7.12
C GLU A 156 -1.42 -19.02 -7.73
N LYS A 157 -0.99 -19.00 -9.00
CA LYS A 157 -0.57 -20.20 -9.72
C LYS A 157 0.85 -20.69 -9.44
N ASP A 158 1.75 -19.84 -8.95
CA ASP A 158 3.16 -20.20 -8.75
C ASP A 158 3.43 -20.86 -7.37
N LYS A 159 2.92 -22.08 -7.18
CA LYS A 159 3.13 -22.89 -5.96
C LYS A 159 4.26 -23.91 -6.11
N LYS A 160 5.44 -23.55 -5.55
CA LYS A 160 6.62 -24.39 -5.23
C LYS A 160 7.52 -24.83 -6.40
N ILE A 161 8.76 -25.20 -6.05
CA ILE A 161 9.92 -25.53 -6.92
C ILE A 161 10.47 -24.23 -7.57
N THR A 162 11.77 -23.88 -7.54
CA THR A 162 13.01 -24.64 -7.34
C THR A 162 13.80 -24.31 -6.05
N LYS A 163 14.92 -25.02 -5.84
CA LYS A 163 16.00 -24.66 -4.89
C LYS A 163 16.99 -23.70 -5.56
N ASN A 164 17.61 -22.82 -4.78
CA ASN A 164 18.86 -22.09 -5.06
C ASN A 164 19.15 -21.69 -6.54
N LEU A 165 18.31 -20.82 -7.11
CA LEU A 165 18.74 -19.93 -8.19
C LEU A 165 18.91 -18.51 -7.61
N PRO A 166 19.98 -17.75 -7.97
CA PRO A 166 20.05 -16.34 -7.64
C PRO A 166 18.89 -15.60 -8.34
N SER A 167 17.98 -15.02 -7.57
CA SER A 167 16.84 -14.29 -8.14
C SER A 167 17.33 -13.01 -8.79
N LYS A 168 17.10 -12.84 -10.11
CA LYS A 168 17.53 -11.67 -10.89
C LYS A 168 17.29 -10.37 -10.11
N TYR A 169 18.30 -9.51 -10.11
CA TYR A 169 18.45 -8.32 -9.27
C TYR A 169 18.79 -8.63 -7.80
N SER A 170 19.60 -9.66 -7.53
CA SER A 170 20.07 -10.02 -6.19
C SER A 170 21.16 -9.08 -5.64
N SER A 171 21.91 -8.48 -6.58
CA SER A 171 22.92 -7.45 -6.38
C SER A 171 22.47 -6.14 -7.05
N ILE A 172 23.02 -5.02 -6.58
CA ILE A 172 22.77 -3.69 -7.18
C ILE A 172 23.44 -3.54 -8.56
N ASN A 173 24.47 -4.35 -8.84
CA ASN A 173 25.19 -4.37 -10.13
C ASN A 173 24.48 -5.24 -11.19
N GLU A 174 23.37 -5.90 -10.85
CA GLU A 174 22.54 -6.65 -11.82
C GLU A 174 21.47 -5.77 -12.48
N ILE A 175 21.39 -4.48 -12.13
CA ILE A 175 20.52 -3.51 -12.81
C ILE A 175 21.24 -3.01 -14.06
N THR A 176 20.66 -3.21 -15.22
CA THR A 176 21.20 -2.78 -16.52
C THR A 176 20.57 -1.46 -16.98
N GLU A 177 21.11 -0.83 -18.03
CA GLU A 177 20.59 0.43 -18.57
C GLU A 177 19.14 0.28 -19.08
N GLU A 178 18.80 -0.88 -19.66
CA GLU A 178 17.45 -1.21 -20.13
C GLU A 178 16.44 -1.26 -18.96
N ASP A 179 16.87 -1.68 -17.76
CA ASP A 179 16.03 -1.61 -16.56
C ASP A 179 15.76 -0.17 -16.14
N LEU A 180 16.69 0.76 -16.40
CA LEU A 180 16.50 2.18 -16.10
C LEU A 180 15.56 2.83 -17.11
N VAL A 181 15.62 2.42 -18.39
CA VAL A 181 14.69 2.83 -19.44
C VAL A 181 13.27 2.31 -19.14
N GLU A 182 13.09 1.02 -18.81
CA GLU A 182 11.78 0.46 -18.39
C GLU A 182 11.17 1.28 -17.23
N ILE A 183 12.00 1.65 -16.24
CA ILE A 183 11.54 2.43 -15.08
C ILE A 183 11.23 3.89 -15.46
N ALA A 184 12.04 4.50 -16.34
CA ALA A 184 11.81 5.85 -16.84
C ALA A 184 10.48 5.97 -17.61
N GLU A 185 10.26 5.07 -18.56
CA GLU A 185 9.01 4.96 -19.32
C GLU A 185 7.82 4.65 -18.41
N LYS A 186 7.92 3.60 -17.57
CA LYS A 186 6.82 3.16 -16.71
C LYS A 186 6.30 4.26 -15.78
N TYR A 187 7.17 5.11 -15.25
CA TYR A 187 6.78 6.20 -14.36
C TYR A 187 6.75 7.58 -15.04
N HIS A 188 6.98 7.65 -16.35
CA HIS A 188 6.98 8.87 -17.16
C HIS A 188 7.95 9.93 -16.60
N VAL A 189 9.15 9.50 -16.19
CA VAL A 189 10.21 10.34 -15.63
C VAL A 189 11.47 10.33 -16.51
N PRO A 190 12.27 11.41 -16.54
CA PRO A 190 13.52 11.43 -17.30
C PRO A 190 14.51 10.35 -16.84
N LEU A 191 15.19 9.69 -17.78
CA LEU A 191 16.18 8.64 -17.50
C LEU A 191 17.29 9.10 -16.51
N GLY A 192 17.73 10.36 -16.60
CA GLY A 192 18.68 10.95 -15.67
C GLY A 192 18.19 11.00 -14.21
N PHE A 193 16.87 11.15 -13.98
CA PHE A 193 16.29 11.07 -12.64
C PHE A 193 16.35 9.64 -12.09
N VAL A 194 16.11 8.63 -12.94
CA VAL A 194 16.23 7.22 -12.54
C VAL A 194 17.68 6.86 -12.22
N LYS A 195 18.66 7.35 -13.00
CA LYS A 195 20.10 7.20 -12.71
C LYS A 195 20.48 7.81 -11.36
N LEU A 196 20.05 9.04 -11.08
CA LEU A 196 20.24 9.69 -9.77
C LEU A 196 19.62 8.88 -8.62
N LYS A 197 18.50 8.17 -8.85
CA LYS A 197 17.90 7.27 -7.84
C LYS A 197 18.62 5.93 -7.69
N LEU A 198 19.27 5.41 -8.73
CA LEU A 198 20.18 4.26 -8.60
C LEU A 198 21.40 4.61 -7.75
N GLU A 199 21.99 5.78 -7.96
CA GLU A 199 23.09 6.29 -7.15
C GLU A 199 22.66 6.56 -5.70
N THR A 200 21.50 7.21 -5.50
CA THR A 200 20.90 7.38 -4.16
C THR A 200 20.69 6.03 -3.45
N LEU A 201 20.31 4.98 -4.20
CA LEU A 201 20.12 3.62 -3.69
C LEU A 201 21.46 2.95 -3.32
N LYS A 202 22.53 3.12 -4.12
CA LYS A 202 23.89 2.64 -3.79
C LYS A 202 24.37 3.24 -2.47
N ASN A 203 24.40 4.57 -2.40
CA ASN A 203 24.86 5.33 -1.23
C ASN A 203 24.04 4.98 0.03
N TYR A 204 22.73 4.74 -0.11
CA TYR A 204 21.88 4.28 0.99
C TYR A 204 22.22 2.85 1.46
N CYS A 205 22.49 1.92 0.54
CA CYS A 205 22.85 0.54 0.86
C CYS A 205 24.18 0.48 1.61
N GLU A 206 25.17 1.23 1.14
CA GLU A 206 26.49 1.36 1.77
C GLU A 206 26.39 2.02 3.15
N ALA A 207 25.87 3.25 3.24
CA ALA A 207 25.82 4.03 4.48
C ALA A 207 24.86 3.50 5.57
N LYS A 208 24.10 2.42 5.29
CA LYS A 208 23.20 1.75 6.24
C LYS A 208 23.36 0.23 6.30
N GLY A 209 24.34 -0.35 5.59
CA GLY A 209 24.54 -1.81 5.51
C GLY A 209 23.31 -2.57 5.02
N ARG A 210 22.49 -1.97 4.14
CA ARG A 210 21.20 -2.53 3.71
C ARG A 210 21.36 -3.33 2.42
N ARG A 211 20.79 -4.54 2.42
CA ARG A 211 20.66 -5.39 1.23
C ARG A 211 19.19 -5.62 0.91
N TYR A 212 18.85 -5.61 -0.38
CA TYR A 212 17.50 -5.85 -0.87
C TYR A 212 17.42 -7.21 -1.58
N LYS A 213 16.29 -7.90 -1.47
CA LYS A 213 16.06 -9.18 -2.19
C LYS A 213 15.92 -8.99 -3.71
N ASN A 214 15.50 -7.80 -4.14
CA ASN A 214 15.35 -7.45 -5.55
C ASN A 214 15.63 -5.96 -5.73
N TYR A 215 16.81 -5.62 -6.24
CA TYR A 215 17.29 -4.24 -6.34
C TYR A 215 16.52 -3.40 -7.36
N LYS A 216 16.07 -3.97 -8.50
CA LYS A 216 15.20 -3.28 -9.46
C LYS A 216 13.90 -2.80 -8.81
N SER A 217 13.29 -3.59 -7.93
CA SER A 217 12.09 -3.17 -7.18
C SER A 217 12.39 -2.17 -6.06
N ALA A 218 13.57 -2.22 -5.45
CA ALA A 218 14.02 -1.18 -4.53
C ALA A 218 14.18 0.18 -5.25
N LEU A 219 14.77 0.18 -6.44
CA LEU A 219 14.91 1.37 -7.29
C LEU A 219 13.55 1.97 -7.68
N ARG A 220 12.59 1.15 -8.12
CA ARG A 220 11.21 1.60 -8.41
C ARG A 220 10.56 2.30 -7.21
N ASN A 221 10.76 1.77 -6.00
CA ASN A 221 10.25 2.40 -4.78
C ASN A 221 10.98 3.73 -4.46
N PHE A 222 12.28 3.84 -4.73
CA PHE A 222 13.04 5.10 -4.55
C PHE A 222 12.58 6.19 -5.54
N VAL A 223 12.30 5.82 -6.80
CA VAL A 223 11.70 6.71 -7.81
C VAL A 223 10.32 7.19 -7.37
N LEU A 224 9.40 6.26 -7.05
CA LEU A 224 8.04 6.59 -6.59
C LEU A 224 8.01 7.47 -5.34
N THR A 225 8.81 7.15 -4.32
CA THR A 225 8.83 7.92 -3.05
C THR A 225 9.20 9.38 -3.29
N ASP A 226 10.15 9.66 -4.18
CA ASP A 226 10.60 11.03 -4.43
C ASP A 226 9.75 11.77 -5.47
N MET A 227 9.04 11.07 -6.36
CA MET A 227 7.95 11.64 -7.16
C MET A 227 6.81 12.12 -6.24
N GLN A 228 6.35 11.27 -5.31
CA GLN A 228 5.31 11.62 -4.34
C GLN A 228 5.70 12.86 -3.54
N ARG A 229 6.93 12.90 -3.00
CA ARG A 229 7.46 14.08 -2.28
C ARG A 229 7.51 15.35 -3.12
N GLN A 230 7.73 15.26 -4.44
CA GLN A 230 7.69 16.43 -5.32
C GLN A 230 6.26 16.93 -5.52
N VAL A 231 5.27 16.03 -5.61
CA VAL A 231 3.85 16.40 -5.66
C VAL A 231 3.41 17.05 -4.34
N GLU A 232 3.71 16.41 -3.20
CA GLU A 232 3.42 16.92 -1.85
C GLU A 232 4.02 18.33 -1.63
N ARG A 233 5.27 18.56 -2.05
CA ARG A 233 5.92 19.88 -1.98
C ARG A 233 5.23 20.93 -2.85
N ARG A 234 4.79 20.57 -4.06
CA ARG A 234 4.08 21.49 -4.98
C ARG A 234 2.67 21.82 -4.49
N GLN A 235 2.03 20.90 -3.77
CA GLN A 235 0.70 21.11 -3.18
C GLN A 235 0.75 21.89 -1.85
N GLY A 236 1.82 21.73 -1.06
CA GLY A 236 1.89 22.26 0.30
C GLY A 236 2.42 23.69 0.47
N ASP A 237 3.17 24.26 -0.48
CA ASP A 237 3.79 25.58 -0.32
C ASP A 237 4.18 26.26 -1.66
N PRO A 238 3.49 27.34 -2.09
CA PRO A 238 3.84 28.06 -3.31
C PRO A 238 5.06 29.00 -3.18
N THR A 239 5.61 29.20 -1.96
CA THR A 239 6.64 30.21 -1.68
C THR A 239 8.08 29.66 -1.75
N LYS A 240 8.26 28.34 -1.58
CA LYS A 240 9.59 27.70 -1.55
C LYS A 240 10.24 27.59 -2.94
N ARG A 241 10.82 28.70 -3.40
CA ARG A 241 11.81 28.70 -4.48
C ARG A 241 13.04 27.87 -4.07
N GLY A 242 13.66 27.20 -5.05
CA GLY A 242 14.83 26.36 -4.82
C GLY A 242 16.06 27.17 -4.40
N ILE A 243 16.89 26.58 -3.54
CA ILE A 243 18.20 27.15 -3.15
C ILE A 243 19.16 26.94 -4.33
N ASP A 244 19.65 28.03 -4.92
CA ASP A 244 20.64 27.96 -6.01
C ASP A 244 22.05 27.79 -5.42
N ALA A 245 22.60 26.59 -5.51
CA ALA A 245 23.82 26.18 -4.80
C ALA A 245 25.13 26.72 -5.40
N ARG A 246 25.08 27.70 -6.32
CA ARG A 246 26.23 28.24 -7.05
C ARG A 246 27.22 29.08 -6.23
N HIS A 247 26.99 29.26 -4.93
CA HIS A 247 27.82 30.07 -4.02
C HIS A 247 28.23 29.33 -2.74
N ILE A 248 28.46 28.02 -2.82
CA ILE A 248 29.15 27.25 -1.77
C ILE A 248 30.51 26.85 -2.32
N SER A 249 31.52 27.64 -1.97
CA SER A 249 32.95 27.49 -2.29
C SER A 249 33.76 27.54 -1.00
#